data_AF-A0A836X7S9-F1
#
_entry.id   AF-A0A836X7S9-F1
#
_cell.length_a   1.000
_cell.length_b   1.000
_cell.length_c   1.000
_cell.angle_alpha   90.00
_cell.angle_beta   90.00
_cell.angle_gamma   90.00
#
_symmetry.space_group_name_H-M   'P 1'
#
loop_
_entity.id
_entity.type
_entity.pdbx_description
1 polymer ?
#
loop_
_entity_poly.entity_id
_entity_poly.type
_entity_poly.pdbx_seq_one_letter_code
_entity_poly.pdbx_strand_id
1 'polypeptide(L)'
;DGCWLQGVSQLQFSPYQAVGDLLQKIYSDEMGNGDVFKNHPCIYRRLLASLTIELPLVHSREFCEHRDFLNSAFDIPVFLTALSLCGNRFLPELLGVNLAIELSGLGKQYMTLRDELKYWQIDSTIVDVHISIDNVATGHTALAREAITLYLDQVQMMQGSEVMNQHWRRIYQGYCALNIASARFKGALFFQYIKQRF
;
A
#
# COMPACT_ATOMS: atom_id res chain seq x y z
N ASP A 1 -5.68 -2.16 3.34
CA ASP A 1 -4.28 -2.57 3.29
C ASP A 1 -4.05 -3.81 2.47
N GLY A 2 -2.81 -3.99 2.02
CA GLY A 2 -2.31 -5.16 1.28
C GLY A 2 -2.87 -5.38 -0.13
N CYS A 3 -3.91 -4.66 -0.58
CA CYS A 3 -4.60 -4.99 -1.83
C CYS A 3 -3.73 -4.88 -3.10
N TRP A 4 -2.63 -4.13 -3.08
CA TRP A 4 -1.70 -4.08 -4.22
C TRP A 4 -0.94 -5.39 -4.42
N LEU A 5 -0.81 -6.23 -3.39
CA LEU A 5 -0.12 -7.53 -3.45
C LEU A 5 -1.05 -8.74 -3.48
N GLN A 6 -2.38 -8.57 -3.49
CA GLN A 6 -3.31 -9.71 -3.47
C GLN A 6 -3.12 -10.70 -4.63
N GLY A 7 -2.56 -10.25 -5.76
CA GLY A 7 -2.24 -11.07 -6.93
C GLY A 7 -0.81 -11.64 -6.96
N VAL A 8 0.01 -11.40 -5.93
CA VAL A 8 1.44 -11.73 -5.94
C VAL A 8 1.73 -13.23 -6.04
N SER A 9 0.79 -14.08 -5.60
CA SER A 9 0.91 -15.54 -5.70
C SER A 9 1.11 -16.03 -7.13
N GLN A 10 0.70 -15.26 -8.14
CA GLN A 10 0.96 -15.55 -9.56
C GLN A 10 2.46 -15.60 -9.88
N LEU A 11 3.30 -14.88 -9.14
CA LEU A 11 4.75 -14.87 -9.34
C LEU A 11 5.42 -16.20 -8.99
N GLN A 12 4.76 -17.05 -8.20
CA GLN A 12 5.22 -18.42 -7.90
C GLN A 12 5.38 -19.29 -9.16
N PHE A 13 4.64 -18.96 -10.21
CA PHE A 13 4.68 -19.66 -11.50
C PHE A 13 5.47 -18.87 -12.56
N SER A 14 6.29 -17.91 -12.14
CA SER A 14 7.10 -17.06 -13.00
C SER A 14 8.59 -17.26 -12.73
N PRO A 15 9.49 -16.79 -13.63
CA PRO A 15 10.93 -16.76 -13.36
C PRO A 15 11.32 -15.94 -12.12
N TYR A 16 10.43 -15.11 -11.59
CA TYR A 16 10.68 -14.21 -10.46
C TYR A 16 10.14 -14.74 -9.13
N GLN A 17 10.20 -16.06 -8.91
CA GLN A 17 9.65 -16.70 -7.71
C GLN A 17 10.19 -16.09 -6.40
N ALA A 18 11.50 -15.87 -6.29
CA ALA A 18 12.12 -15.29 -5.08
C ALA A 18 11.62 -13.87 -4.78
N VAL A 19 11.31 -13.07 -5.82
CA VAL A 19 10.65 -11.77 -5.67
C VAL A 19 9.23 -11.95 -5.16
N GLY A 20 8.51 -12.95 -5.70
CA GLY A 20 7.19 -13.35 -5.25
C GLY A 20 7.16 -13.76 -3.77
N ASP A 21 8.16 -14.48 -3.27
CA ASP A 21 8.24 -14.90 -1.86
C ASP A 21 8.36 -13.70 -0.91
N LEU A 22 9.20 -12.71 -1.25
CA LEU A 22 9.36 -11.49 -0.45
C LEU A 22 8.07 -10.67 -0.41
N LEU A 23 7.45 -10.46 -1.57
CA LEU A 23 6.19 -9.72 -1.67
C LEU A 23 5.03 -10.48 -1.00
N GLN A 24 5.01 -11.82 -1.09
CA GLN A 24 4.03 -12.65 -0.39
C GLN A 24 4.18 -12.54 1.13
N LYS A 25 5.41 -12.41 1.65
CA LYS A 25 5.65 -12.17 3.08
C LYS A 25 5.05 -10.85 3.53
N ILE A 26 5.29 -9.77 2.79
CA ILE A 26 4.66 -8.46 3.05
C ILE A 26 3.14 -8.60 3.06
N TYR A 27 2.54 -9.18 2.01
CA TYR A 27 1.09 -9.36 1.93
C TYR A 27 0.52 -10.20 3.09
N SER A 28 1.22 -11.27 3.49
CA SER A 28 0.79 -12.10 4.62
C SER A 28 0.80 -11.32 5.93
N ASP A 29 1.80 -10.48 6.17
CA ASP A 29 1.87 -9.60 7.34
C ASP A 29 0.71 -8.58 7.34
N GLU A 30 0.43 -7.94 6.20
CA GLU A 30 -0.73 -7.04 6.01
C GLU A 30 -2.06 -7.72 6.36
N MET A 31 -2.17 -9.00 6.01
CA MET A 31 -3.35 -9.83 6.30
C MET A 31 -3.34 -10.40 7.72
N GLY A 32 -2.35 -10.08 8.55
CA GLY A 32 -2.24 -10.49 9.95
C GLY A 32 -1.66 -11.88 10.16
N ASN A 33 -1.13 -12.51 9.12
CA ASN A 33 -0.50 -13.84 9.14
C ASN A 33 -1.36 -14.92 9.84
N GLY A 34 -2.67 -14.91 9.57
CA GLY A 34 -3.65 -15.83 10.16
C GLY A 34 -4.24 -15.38 11.51
N ASP A 35 -3.79 -14.25 12.07
CA ASP A 35 -4.33 -13.65 13.29
C ASP A 35 -5.20 -12.43 12.96
N VAL A 36 -6.52 -12.55 13.21
CA VAL A 36 -7.51 -11.49 12.96
C VAL A 36 -7.27 -10.22 13.80
N PHE A 37 -6.56 -10.33 14.92
CA PHE A 37 -6.19 -9.16 15.72
C PHE A 37 -5.04 -8.38 15.08
N LYS A 38 -4.22 -9.02 14.26
CA LYS A 38 -3.13 -8.40 13.51
C LYS A 38 -3.50 -8.00 12.08
N ASN A 39 -4.62 -8.50 11.55
CA ASN A 39 -5.08 -8.13 10.21
C ASN A 39 -5.36 -6.62 10.10
N HIS A 40 -4.66 -5.92 9.21
CA HIS A 40 -4.73 -4.45 9.11
C HIS A 40 -6.15 -3.94 8.79
N PRO A 41 -6.88 -4.49 7.80
CA PRO A 41 -8.30 -4.16 7.61
C PRO A 41 -9.15 -4.32 8.87
N CYS A 42 -8.96 -5.40 9.63
CA CYS A 42 -9.68 -5.62 10.89
C CYS A 42 -9.29 -4.61 11.97
N ILE A 43 -8.00 -4.26 12.11
CA ILE A 43 -7.53 -3.19 13.00
C ILE A 43 -8.25 -1.88 12.66
N TYR A 44 -8.26 -1.50 11.38
CA TYR A 44 -8.89 -0.25 10.95
C TYR A 44 -10.41 -0.26 11.16
N ARG A 45 -11.11 -1.38 10.91
CA ARG A 45 -12.54 -1.49 11.22
C ARG A 45 -12.83 -1.33 12.71
N ARG A 46 -11.99 -1.87 13.60
CA ARG A 46 -12.14 -1.69 15.05
C ARG A 46 -11.94 -0.24 15.47
N LEU A 47 -10.95 0.45 14.88
CA LEU A 47 -10.76 1.90 15.06
C LEU A 47 -12.02 2.67 14.66
N LEU A 48 -12.56 2.45 13.46
CA LEU A 48 -13.80 3.12 13.02
C LEU A 48 -14.96 2.85 13.98
N ALA A 49 -15.15 1.60 14.40
CA ALA A 49 -16.17 1.24 15.37
C ALA A 49 -15.99 1.94 16.73
N SER A 50 -14.77 2.09 17.22
CA SER A 50 -14.49 2.84 18.47
C SER A 50 -14.85 4.33 18.38
N LEU A 51 -14.92 4.87 17.17
CA LEU A 51 -15.35 6.23 16.88
C LEU A 51 -16.84 6.31 16.52
N THR A 52 -17.59 5.21 16.68
CA THR A 52 -19.00 5.08 16.29
C THR A 52 -19.21 5.33 14.79
N ILE A 53 -18.20 5.02 13.97
CA ILE A 53 -18.26 5.09 12.51
C ILE A 53 -18.53 3.68 11.98
N GLU A 54 -19.75 3.47 11.50
CA GLU A 54 -20.15 2.22 10.87
C GLU A 54 -20.22 2.39 9.34
N LEU A 55 -19.45 1.57 8.63
CA LEU A 55 -19.47 1.53 7.17
C LEU A 55 -20.02 0.19 6.68
N PRO A 56 -20.73 0.17 5.53
CA PRO A 56 -21.12 -1.07 4.88
C PRO A 56 -19.94 -1.99 4.57
N LEU A 57 -20.22 -3.22 4.14
CA LEU A 57 -19.16 -4.14 3.73
C LEU A 57 -18.50 -3.62 2.44
N VAL A 58 -17.17 -3.70 2.36
CA VAL A 58 -16.38 -3.10 1.25
C VAL A 58 -16.79 -3.59 -0.15
N HIS A 59 -17.37 -4.80 -0.23
CA HIS A 59 -17.84 -5.40 -1.48
C HIS A 59 -19.32 -5.12 -1.78
N SER A 60 -20.01 -4.35 -0.95
CA SER A 60 -21.43 -4.04 -1.11
C SER A 60 -21.63 -2.80 -1.95
N ARG A 61 -22.80 -2.70 -2.59
CA ARG A 61 -23.17 -1.54 -3.39
C ARG A 61 -23.28 -0.29 -2.51
N GLU A 62 -23.80 -0.45 -1.30
CA GLU A 62 -23.97 0.61 -0.30
C GLU A 62 -22.64 1.22 0.11
N PHE A 63 -21.53 0.47 0.11
CA PHE A 63 -20.19 1.02 0.37
C PHE A 63 -19.73 1.92 -0.78
N CYS A 64 -19.88 1.45 -2.02
CA CYS A 64 -19.50 2.22 -3.21
C CYS A 64 -20.35 3.49 -3.38
N GLU A 65 -21.63 3.42 -3.02
CA GLU A 65 -22.59 4.54 -3.12
C GLU A 65 -22.71 5.34 -1.80
N HIS A 66 -21.81 5.10 -0.83
CA HIS A 66 -21.88 5.77 0.47
C HIS A 66 -21.74 7.28 0.30
N ARG A 67 -22.79 8.03 0.67
CA ARG A 67 -22.91 9.47 0.40
C ARG A 67 -21.78 10.34 0.97
N ASP A 68 -21.14 9.87 2.04
CA ASP A 68 -20.08 10.62 2.73
C ASP A 68 -18.70 10.38 2.11
N PHE A 69 -18.58 9.50 1.11
CA PHE A 69 -17.35 9.32 0.34
C PHE A 69 -17.21 10.35 -0.77
N LEU A 70 -16.00 10.87 -0.91
CA LEU A 70 -15.60 11.59 -2.11
C LEU A 70 -15.36 10.56 -3.22
N ASN A 71 -15.87 10.79 -4.43
CA ASN A 71 -15.59 9.91 -5.57
C ASN A 71 -14.09 9.68 -5.79
N SER A 72 -13.26 10.70 -5.55
CA SER A 72 -11.79 10.60 -5.64
C SER A 72 -11.16 9.70 -4.58
N ALA A 73 -11.87 9.33 -3.50
CA ALA A 73 -11.37 8.37 -2.51
C ALA A 73 -11.18 6.97 -3.10
N PHE A 74 -11.85 6.67 -4.22
CA PHE A 74 -11.69 5.40 -4.94
C PHE A 74 -10.47 5.37 -5.88
N ASP A 75 -9.86 6.51 -6.20
CA ASP A 75 -8.77 6.59 -7.19
C ASP A 75 -7.57 5.70 -6.79
N ILE A 76 -7.16 5.75 -5.52
CA ILE A 76 -6.06 4.93 -4.98
C ILE A 76 -6.42 3.43 -4.94
N PRO A 77 -7.49 2.99 -4.24
CA PRO A 77 -7.78 1.56 -4.12
C PRO A 77 -8.08 0.91 -5.48
N VAL A 78 -8.71 1.62 -6.42
CA VAL A 78 -8.90 1.10 -7.79
C VAL A 78 -7.57 0.94 -8.51
N PHE A 79 -6.68 1.94 -8.44
CA PHE A 79 -5.34 1.84 -9.02
C PHE A 79 -4.54 0.66 -8.46
N LEU A 80 -4.45 0.54 -7.12
CA LEU A 80 -3.71 -0.52 -6.45
C LEU A 80 -4.26 -1.91 -6.78
N THR A 81 -5.59 -2.06 -6.76
CA THR A 81 -6.26 -3.33 -7.08
C THR A 81 -6.04 -3.71 -8.55
N ALA A 82 -6.19 -2.77 -9.48
CA ALA A 82 -5.97 -3.00 -10.91
C ALA A 82 -4.51 -3.40 -11.20
N LEU A 83 -3.55 -2.76 -10.53
CA LEU A 83 -2.13 -3.11 -10.64
C LEU A 83 -1.87 -4.52 -10.15
N SER A 84 -2.47 -4.92 -9.02
CA SER A 84 -2.33 -6.26 -8.46
C SER A 84 -2.82 -7.36 -9.41
N LEU A 85 -3.93 -7.11 -10.12
CA LEU A 85 -4.49 -8.04 -11.11
C LEU A 85 -3.59 -8.22 -12.34
N CYS A 86 -2.73 -7.24 -12.63
CA CYS A 86 -1.84 -7.24 -13.79
C CYS A 86 -0.35 -7.35 -13.40
N GLY A 87 -0.07 -7.92 -12.22
CA GLY A 87 1.28 -7.94 -11.63
C GLY A 87 2.35 -8.62 -12.49
N ASN A 88 2.01 -9.57 -13.36
CA ASN A 88 2.97 -10.19 -14.27
C ASN A 88 3.49 -9.22 -15.35
N ARG A 89 2.62 -8.36 -15.87
CA ARG A 89 2.90 -7.40 -16.95
C ARG A 89 3.53 -6.13 -16.40
N PHE A 90 3.05 -5.71 -15.24
CA PHE A 90 3.46 -4.47 -14.56
C PHE A 90 4.29 -4.75 -13.31
N LEU A 91 5.08 -5.84 -13.30
CA LEU A 91 5.93 -6.19 -12.16
C LEU A 91 6.89 -5.06 -11.77
N PRO A 92 7.60 -4.39 -12.69
CA PRO A 92 8.42 -3.23 -12.34
C PRO A 92 7.63 -2.13 -11.62
N GLU A 93 6.47 -1.75 -12.16
CA GLU A 93 5.63 -0.71 -11.56
C GLU A 93 5.09 -1.13 -10.19
N LEU A 94 4.69 -2.40 -10.04
CA LEU A 94 4.25 -2.97 -8.77
C LEU A 94 5.36 -2.91 -7.71
N LEU A 95 6.60 -3.25 -8.06
CA LEU A 95 7.74 -3.15 -7.16
C LEU A 95 7.98 -1.69 -6.70
N GLY A 96 7.84 -0.74 -7.63
CA GLY A 96 7.92 0.68 -7.33
C GLY A 96 6.82 1.16 -6.39
N VAL A 97 5.57 0.80 -6.69
CA VAL A 97 4.40 1.13 -5.85
C VAL A 97 4.56 0.51 -4.46
N ASN A 98 4.97 -0.75 -4.38
CA ASN A 98 5.23 -1.44 -3.12
C ASN A 98 6.22 -0.64 -2.27
N LEU A 99 7.39 -0.31 -2.82
CA LEU A 99 8.39 0.49 -2.12
C LEU A 99 7.84 1.86 -1.67
N ALA A 100 7.04 2.53 -2.50
CA ALA A 100 6.44 3.82 -2.14
C ALA A 100 5.45 3.71 -0.97
N ILE A 101 4.67 2.63 -0.91
CA ILE A 101 3.74 2.36 0.19
C ILE A 101 4.51 2.07 1.47
N GLU A 102 5.49 1.15 1.44
CA GLU A 102 6.27 0.80 2.65
C GLU A 102 7.05 1.99 3.21
N LEU A 103 7.58 2.86 2.34
CA LEU A 103 8.25 4.08 2.79
C LEU A 103 7.28 5.11 3.35
N SER A 104 6.01 5.08 2.95
CA SER A 104 5.00 6.06 3.40
C SER A 104 4.61 5.87 4.86
N GLY A 105 4.73 4.65 5.40
CA GLY A 105 4.49 4.32 6.80
C GLY A 105 5.56 4.81 7.78
N LEU A 106 6.62 5.45 7.28
CA LEU A 106 7.80 5.80 8.05
C LEU A 106 7.98 7.31 8.27
N GLY A 107 8.85 7.63 9.23
CA GLY A 107 9.38 8.97 9.44
C GLY A 107 8.48 9.88 10.25
N LYS A 108 8.81 11.18 10.22
CA LYS A 108 8.21 12.19 11.10
C LYS A 108 6.70 12.28 10.96
N GLN A 109 6.17 12.13 9.75
CA GLN A 109 4.73 12.27 9.48
C GLN A 109 3.91 11.22 10.23
N TYR A 110 4.30 9.94 10.14
CA TYR A 110 3.62 8.85 10.86
C TYR A 110 3.79 8.96 12.38
N MET A 111 4.96 9.36 12.86
CA MET A 111 5.17 9.60 14.30
C MET A 111 4.29 10.75 14.81
N THR A 112 4.17 11.83 14.05
CA THR A 112 3.27 12.95 14.38
C THR A 112 1.81 12.50 14.36
N LEU A 113 1.38 11.75 13.33
CA LEU A 113 0.02 11.21 13.27
C LEU A 113 -0.29 10.33 14.49
N ARG A 114 0.63 9.44 14.89
CA ARG A 114 0.47 8.62 16.11
C ARG A 114 0.27 9.50 17.35
N ASP A 115 1.11 10.52 17.51
CA ASP A 115 1.06 11.40 18.68
C ASP A 115 -0.24 12.24 18.70
N GLU A 116 -0.72 12.68 17.54
CA GLU A 116 -2.01 13.37 17.38
C GLU A 116 -3.19 12.46 17.73
N LEU A 117 -3.22 11.22 17.21
CA LEU A 117 -4.27 10.25 17.54
C LEU A 117 -4.32 9.99 19.05
N LYS A 118 -3.16 9.78 19.69
CA LYS A 118 -3.07 9.58 21.14
C LYS A 118 -3.52 10.80 21.92
N TYR A 119 -3.15 12.00 21.49
CA TYR A 119 -3.59 13.26 22.11
C TYR A 119 -5.12 13.37 22.13
N TRP A 120 -5.78 12.99 21.04
CA TRP A 120 -7.24 12.97 20.91
C TRP A 120 -7.91 11.71 21.45
N GLN A 121 -7.17 10.81 22.12
CA GLN A 121 -7.66 9.53 22.65
C GLN A 121 -8.26 8.61 21.56
N ILE A 122 -7.74 8.70 20.34
CA ILE A 122 -8.08 7.84 19.21
C ILE A 122 -7.07 6.68 19.16
N ASP A 123 -7.56 5.46 18.92
CA ASP A 123 -6.71 4.27 18.81
C ASP A 123 -5.68 4.42 17.67
N SER A 124 -4.39 4.44 18.02
CA SER A 124 -3.28 4.58 17.09
C SER A 124 -2.73 3.25 16.58
N THR A 125 -3.35 2.10 16.92
CA THR A 125 -2.80 0.76 16.64
C THR A 125 -2.42 0.58 15.18
N ILE A 126 -3.23 1.08 14.23
CA ILE A 126 -2.91 0.98 12.79
C ILE A 126 -1.60 1.69 12.43
N VAL A 127 -1.31 2.84 13.04
CA VAL A 127 -0.09 3.63 12.81
C VAL A 127 1.10 2.98 13.52
N ASP A 128 0.88 2.49 14.75
CA ASP A 128 1.92 1.83 15.55
C ASP A 128 2.44 0.56 14.86
N VAL A 129 1.56 -0.21 14.21
CA VAL A 129 1.95 -1.41 13.46
C VAL A 129 2.85 -1.07 12.28
N HIS A 130 2.47 -0.11 11.42
CA HIS A 130 3.27 0.29 10.25
C HIS A 130 4.64 0.87 10.63
N ILE A 131 4.70 1.70 11.68
CA ILE A 131 5.99 2.21 12.19
C ILE A 131 6.94 1.06 12.58
N SER A 132 6.40 -0.04 13.11
CA SER A 132 7.18 -1.21 13.51
C SER A 132 7.58 -2.07 12.32
N ILE A 133 6.63 -2.46 11.48
CA ILE A 133 6.85 -3.52 10.49
C ILE A 133 7.41 -2.98 9.16
N ASP A 134 7.25 -1.69 8.85
CA ASP A 134 7.70 -1.14 7.55
C ASP A 134 9.17 -0.74 7.54
N ASN A 135 9.87 -0.87 8.67
CA ASN A 135 11.20 -0.29 8.88
C ASN A 135 12.26 -0.69 7.83
N VAL A 136 13.25 0.19 7.61
CA VAL A 136 14.29 0.03 6.58
C VAL A 136 15.35 -1.04 6.86
N ALA A 137 15.41 -1.56 8.10
CA ALA A 137 16.45 -2.49 8.52
C ALA A 137 16.05 -3.94 8.22
N THR A 138 14.89 -4.37 8.71
CA THR A 138 14.39 -5.74 8.60
C THR A 138 12.91 -5.83 8.22
N GLY A 139 12.24 -4.67 8.13
CA GLY A 139 10.82 -4.55 7.83
C GLY A 139 10.49 -4.58 6.35
N HIS A 140 9.25 -4.25 6.01
CA HIS A 140 8.72 -4.32 4.65
C HIS A 140 9.48 -3.43 3.68
N THR A 141 9.98 -2.26 4.09
CA THR A 141 10.86 -1.45 3.22
C THR A 141 12.16 -2.18 2.89
N ALA A 142 12.74 -2.94 3.82
CA ALA A 142 13.94 -3.73 3.55
C ALA A 142 13.64 -4.85 2.54
N LEU A 143 12.50 -5.54 2.71
CA LEU A 143 12.03 -6.59 1.78
C LEU A 143 11.70 -6.03 0.40
N ALA A 144 11.07 -4.85 0.32
CA ALA A 144 10.76 -4.16 -0.93
C ALA A 144 12.03 -3.80 -1.71
N ARG A 145 13.06 -3.29 -1.02
CA ARG A 145 14.36 -3.02 -1.62
C ARG A 145 15.02 -4.31 -2.11
N GLU A 146 15.00 -5.37 -1.30
CA GLU A 146 15.58 -6.67 -1.67
C GLU A 146 14.89 -7.25 -2.91
N ALA A 147 13.56 -7.19 -2.97
CA ALA A 147 12.77 -7.63 -4.12
C ALA A 147 13.15 -6.87 -5.41
N ILE A 148 13.37 -5.56 -5.33
CA ILE A 148 13.85 -4.75 -6.44
C ILE A 148 15.25 -5.17 -6.89
N THR A 149 16.18 -5.37 -5.95
CA THR A 149 17.55 -5.80 -6.25
C THR A 149 17.56 -7.15 -6.96
N LEU A 150 16.89 -8.16 -6.38
CA LEU A 150 16.79 -9.50 -6.97
C LEU A 150 16.18 -9.46 -8.38
N TYR A 151 15.13 -8.65 -8.56
CA TYR A 151 14.50 -8.48 -9.86
C TYR A 151 15.45 -7.91 -10.91
N LEU A 152 16.15 -6.81 -10.58
CA LEU A 152 17.06 -6.14 -11.50
C LEU A 152 18.29 -6.98 -11.80
N ASP A 153 18.87 -7.64 -10.80
CA ASP A 153 20.00 -8.56 -10.98
C ASP A 153 19.62 -9.67 -11.97
N GLN A 154 18.43 -10.27 -11.80
CA GLN A 154 17.96 -11.32 -12.68
C GLN A 154 17.70 -10.79 -14.11
N VAL A 155 17.08 -9.61 -14.26
CA VAL A 155 16.89 -8.97 -15.57
C VAL A 155 18.23 -8.68 -16.24
N GLN A 156 19.22 -8.18 -15.50
CA GLN A 156 20.56 -7.93 -16.02
C GLN A 156 21.23 -9.22 -16.50
N MET A 157 21.14 -10.30 -15.71
CA MET A 157 21.72 -11.60 -16.08
C MET A 157 21.06 -12.20 -17.34
N MET A 158 19.74 -12.05 -17.50
CA MET A 158 18.99 -12.67 -18.60
C MET A 158 18.94 -11.81 -19.88
N GLN A 159 18.92 -10.48 -19.75
CA GLN A 159 18.58 -9.55 -20.83
C GLN A 159 19.57 -8.38 -20.98
N GLY A 160 20.57 -8.28 -20.11
CA GLY A 160 21.61 -7.26 -20.15
C GLY A 160 21.22 -5.92 -19.50
N SER A 161 22.22 -5.06 -19.31
CA SER A 161 22.11 -3.82 -18.54
C SER A 161 21.17 -2.78 -19.15
N GLU A 162 21.02 -2.74 -20.48
CA GLU A 162 20.13 -1.78 -21.12
C GLU A 162 18.66 -2.07 -20.80
N VAL A 163 18.25 -3.34 -20.86
CA VAL A 163 16.89 -3.75 -20.48
C VAL A 163 16.66 -3.56 -18.98
N MET A 164 17.66 -3.89 -18.15
CA MET A 164 17.62 -3.61 -16.71
C MET A 164 17.39 -2.11 -16.42
N ASN A 165 18.07 -1.21 -17.14
CA ASN A 165 17.87 0.24 -17.00
C ASN A 165 16.47 0.71 -17.42
N GLN A 166 15.85 0.07 -18.41
CA GLN A 166 14.46 0.36 -18.78
C GLN A 166 13.51 -0.09 -17.67
N HIS A 167 13.76 -1.25 -17.08
CA HIS A 167 12.98 -1.77 -15.96
C HIS A 167 13.12 -0.91 -14.71
N TRP A 168 14.33 -0.41 -14.41
CA TRP A 168 14.55 0.56 -13.33
C TRP A 168 13.71 1.83 -13.50
N ARG A 169 13.60 2.37 -14.72
CA ARG A 169 12.74 3.52 -14.99
C ARG A 169 11.26 3.22 -14.72
N ARG A 170 10.80 2.01 -15.06
CA ARG A 170 9.42 1.57 -14.76
C ARG A 170 9.18 1.41 -13.25
N ILE A 171 10.16 0.91 -12.49
CA ILE A 171 10.12 0.88 -11.03
C ILE A 171 9.99 2.30 -10.47
N TYR A 172 10.82 3.23 -10.95
CA TYR A 172 10.72 4.63 -10.53
C TYR A 172 9.36 5.27 -10.90
N GLN A 173 8.82 4.97 -12.07
CA GLN A 173 7.47 5.40 -12.46
C GLN A 173 6.39 4.85 -11.52
N GLY A 174 6.46 3.57 -11.16
CA GLY A 174 5.58 2.96 -10.17
C GLY A 174 5.67 3.67 -8.81
N TYR A 175 6.89 3.94 -8.34
CA TYR A 175 7.12 4.69 -7.11
C TYR A 175 6.44 6.07 -7.13
N CYS A 176 6.59 6.82 -8.23
CA CYS A 176 5.96 8.12 -8.38
C CYS A 176 4.43 8.04 -8.56
N ALA A 177 3.91 6.94 -9.12
CA ALA A 177 2.51 6.79 -9.46
C ALA A 177 1.59 6.85 -8.24
N LEU A 178 2.05 6.41 -7.05
CA LEU A 178 1.28 6.50 -5.82
C LEU A 178 0.88 7.95 -5.49
N ASN A 179 1.82 8.89 -5.63
CA ASN A 179 1.54 10.30 -5.39
C ASN A 179 0.54 10.85 -6.42
N ILE A 180 0.67 10.45 -7.68
CA ILE A 180 -0.25 10.86 -8.76
C ILE A 180 -1.66 10.34 -8.49
N ALA A 181 -1.80 9.06 -8.14
CA ALA A 181 -3.09 8.44 -7.81
C ALA A 181 -3.77 9.13 -6.60
N SER A 182 -2.97 9.65 -5.66
CA SER A 182 -3.48 10.38 -4.49
C SER A 182 -3.86 11.84 -4.73
N ALA A 183 -3.45 12.44 -5.85
CA ALA A 183 -3.50 13.89 -6.03
C ALA A 183 -4.93 14.45 -6.07
N ARG A 184 -5.83 13.77 -6.80
CA ARG A 184 -7.25 14.14 -6.88
C ARG A 184 -7.92 14.07 -5.52
N PHE A 185 -7.65 13.01 -4.75
CA PHE A 185 -8.20 12.85 -3.41
C PHE A 185 -7.72 13.96 -2.46
N LYS A 186 -6.42 14.25 -2.44
CA LYS A 186 -5.84 15.33 -1.63
C LYS A 186 -6.48 16.69 -1.95
N GLY A 187 -6.64 17.00 -3.24
CA GLY A 187 -7.28 18.23 -3.69
C GLY A 187 -8.76 18.30 -3.26
N ALA A 188 -9.53 17.24 -3.53
CA ALA A 188 -10.95 17.19 -3.17
C ALA A 188 -11.17 17.29 -1.66
N LEU A 189 -10.34 16.63 -0.85
CA LEU A 189 -10.40 16.67 0.61
C LEU A 189 -10.16 18.09 1.15
N PHE A 190 -9.16 18.80 0.60
CA PHE A 190 -8.89 20.19 0.96
C PHE A 190 -10.08 21.12 0.66
N PHE A 191 -10.67 21.01 -0.53
CA PHE A 191 -11.85 21.81 -0.89
C PHE A 191 -13.07 21.47 -0.03
N GLN A 192 -13.31 20.19 0.26
CA GLN A 192 -14.40 19.75 1.13
C GLN A 192 -14.24 20.30 2.55
N TYR A 193 -13.03 20.29 3.10
CA TYR A 193 -12.73 20.84 4.41
C TYR A 193 -12.99 22.36 4.47
N ILE A 194 -12.56 23.11 3.46
CA ILE A 194 -12.82 24.57 3.38
C ILE A 194 -14.32 24.84 3.35
N LYS A 195 -15.07 24.13 2.50
CA LYS A 195 -16.52 24.30 2.35
C LYS A 195 -17.32 23.99 3.62
N GLN A 196 -16.80 23.15 4.51
CA GLN A 196 -17.45 22.85 5.79
C GLN A 196 -17.13 23.89 6.88
N ARG A 197 -16.03 24.64 6.73
CA ARG A 197 -15.57 25.64 7.70
C ARG A 197 -16.05 27.07 7.39
N PHE A 198 -16.40 27.36 6.14
CA PHE A 198 -16.84 28.68 5.65
C PHE A 198 -18.09 28.53 4.79
#